data_AF-S9WMI2-F1
#
_entry.id   AF-S9WMI2-F1
#
_cell.length_a   1.000
_cell.length_b   1.000
_cell.length_c   1.000
_cell.angle_alpha   90.00
_cell.angle_beta   90.00
_cell.angle_gamma   90.00
#
_symmetry.space_group_name_H-M   'P 1'
#
loop_
_entity.id
_entity.type
_entity.pdbx_description
1 polymer ?
#
loop_
_entity_poly.entity_id
_entity_poly.type
_entity_poly.pdbx_seq_one_letter_code
_entity_poly.pdbx_strand_id
1 'polypeptide(L)'
;MFFWGVMVLQWIAAYCGSLFALLPIPLKRYVVNAKGADVNPEIRKLLAEKVHKNLLMNVFFMSMTEYRLLLRPDKPLLSCNQEKLVMYYVKKDGWCPLKHASEIKEACPRVHAYIVDEDSSIPHAWCLQHTKHVVDHAVLKYI
;
A
#
# COMPACT_ATOMS: atom_id res chain seq x y z
N MET A 1 -13.88 23.88 -12.79
CA MET A 1 -13.61 24.66 -11.55
C MET A 1 -13.44 23.79 -10.28
N PHE A 2 -13.49 22.44 -10.37
CA PHE A 2 -13.40 21.52 -9.21
C PHE A 2 -11.96 21.07 -8.86
N PHE A 3 -10.98 21.29 -9.75
CA PHE A 3 -9.61 20.79 -9.60
C PHE A 3 -8.77 21.54 -8.55
N TRP A 4 -8.98 22.85 -8.42
CA TRP A 4 -8.19 23.73 -7.56
C TRP A 4 -8.43 23.49 -6.07
N GLY A 5 -9.70 23.30 -5.67
CA GLY A 5 -10.04 23.03 -4.26
C GLY A 5 -9.40 21.74 -3.73
N VAL A 6 -9.36 20.69 -4.56
CA VAL A 6 -8.74 19.41 -4.18
C VAL A 6 -7.20 19.52 -4.15
N MET A 7 -6.59 20.36 -4.99
CA MET A 7 -5.14 20.65 -4.89
C MET A 7 -4.79 21.41 -3.62
N VAL A 8 -5.56 22.44 -3.24
CA VAL A 8 -5.34 23.17 -1.99
C VAL A 8 -5.48 22.26 -0.78
N LEU A 9 -6.51 21.40 -0.76
CA LEU A 9 -6.69 20.43 0.30
C LEU A 9 -5.52 19.43 0.39
N GLN A 10 -5.00 18.96 -0.74
CA GLN A 10 -3.82 18.10 -0.80
C GLN A 10 -2.59 18.78 -0.21
N TRP A 11 -2.34 20.05 -0.56
CA TRP A 11 -1.24 20.82 0.02
C TRP A 11 -1.41 21.02 1.52
N ILE A 12 -2.62 21.33 2.00
CA ILE A 12 -2.92 21.46 3.43
C ILE A 12 -2.68 20.12 4.15
N ALA A 13 -3.21 19.02 3.63
CA ALA A 13 -3.04 17.70 4.23
C ALA A 13 -1.56 17.27 4.30
N ALA A 14 -0.83 17.44 3.19
CA ALA A 14 0.60 17.15 3.14
C ALA A 14 1.38 18.04 4.12
N TYR A 15 1.05 19.33 4.18
CA TYR A 15 1.66 20.29 5.10
C TYR A 15 1.42 19.90 6.56
N CYS A 16 0.16 19.67 6.94
CA CYS A 16 -0.23 19.23 8.28
C CYS A 16 0.47 17.92 8.67
N GLY A 17 0.50 16.93 7.76
CA GLY A 17 1.23 15.68 7.99
C GLY A 17 2.74 15.91 8.17
N SER A 18 3.32 16.83 7.40
CA SER A 18 4.74 17.18 7.48
C SER A 18 5.15 17.86 8.78
N LEU A 19 4.19 18.44 9.54
CA LEU A 19 4.45 19.02 10.86
C LEU A 19 4.93 17.96 11.87
N PHE A 20 4.65 16.68 11.63
CA PHE A 20 5.23 15.58 12.42
C PHE A 20 6.76 15.65 12.49
N ALA A 21 7.42 16.11 11.42
CA ALA A 21 8.87 16.24 11.39
C ALA A 21 9.42 17.30 12.37
N LEU A 22 8.59 18.26 12.78
CA LEU A 22 8.95 19.32 13.73
C LEU A 22 8.87 18.85 15.19
N LEU A 23 8.25 17.70 15.46
CA LEU A 23 8.17 17.18 16.81
C LEU A 23 9.58 16.87 17.36
N PRO A 24 9.82 17.17 18.65
CA PRO A 24 10.99 16.68 19.37
C PRO A 24 11.20 15.17 19.18
N ILE A 25 12.46 14.75 19.08
CA ILE A 25 12.84 13.33 18.87
C ILE A 25 12.16 12.38 19.87
N PRO A 26 12.03 12.68 21.17
CA PRO A 26 11.33 11.80 22.11
C PRO A 26 9.87 11.54 21.71
N LEU A 27 9.16 12.59 21.25
CA LEU A 27 7.77 12.46 20.79
C LEU A 27 7.68 11.67 19.49
N LYS A 28 8.59 11.91 18.53
CA LYS A 28 8.66 11.11 17.30
C LYS A 28 8.88 9.63 17.61
N ARG A 29 9.85 9.32 18.48
CA ARG A 29 10.13 7.94 18.92
C ARG A 29 8.93 7.31 19.62
N TYR A 30 8.24 8.05 20.49
CA TYR A 30 7.03 7.57 21.15
C TYR A 30 5.96 7.17 20.13
N VAL A 31 5.65 8.05 19.17
CA VAL A 31 4.65 7.77 18.13
C VAL A 31 5.06 6.59 17.26
N VAL A 32 6.31 6.57 16.80
CA VAL A 32 6.83 5.49 15.94
C VAL A 32 6.82 4.14 16.67
N ASN A 33 7.20 4.09 17.95
CA ASN A 33 7.17 2.85 18.72
C ASN A 33 5.74 2.38 19.03
N ALA A 34 4.81 3.32 19.30
CA ALA A 34 3.42 2.98 19.57
C ALA A 34 2.69 2.46 18.32
N LYS A 35 3.08 2.91 17.12
CA LYS A 35 2.40 2.55 15.85
C LYS A 35 3.15 1.56 14.98
N GLY A 36 4.44 1.34 15.24
CA GLY A 36 5.28 0.41 14.49
C GLY A 36 5.73 -0.76 15.34
N ALA A 37 4.90 -1.32 16.22
CA ALA A 37 5.32 -2.41 17.11
C ALA A 37 5.99 -3.57 16.34
N ASP A 38 5.47 -3.88 15.15
CA ASP A 38 5.89 -4.98 14.27
C ASP A 38 7.09 -4.63 13.36
N VAL A 39 7.56 -3.38 13.40
CA VAL A 39 8.70 -2.91 12.62
C VAL A 39 9.99 -3.09 13.42
N ASN A 40 11.05 -3.53 12.75
CA ASN A 40 12.38 -3.71 13.35
C ASN A 40 12.79 -2.47 14.18
N PRO A 41 13.25 -2.64 15.43
CA PRO A 41 13.67 -1.53 16.30
C PRO A 41 14.64 -0.54 15.66
N GLU A 42 15.58 -1.01 14.85
CA GLU A 42 16.57 -0.16 14.17
C GLU A 42 15.91 0.71 13.09
N ILE A 43 14.96 0.14 12.34
CA ILE A 43 14.18 0.90 11.35
C ILE A 43 13.32 1.95 12.04
N ARG A 44 12.72 1.64 13.20
CA ARG A 44 11.94 2.60 13.99
C ARG A 44 12.78 3.77 14.48
N LYS A 45 13.96 3.46 15.01
CA LYS A 45 14.92 4.48 15.46
C LYS A 45 15.32 5.38 14.29
N LEU A 46 15.69 4.77 13.15
CA LEU A 46 16.05 5.49 11.95
C LEU A 46 14.89 6.39 11.46
N LEU A 47 13.66 5.88 11.46
CA LEU A 47 12.47 6.63 11.07
C LEU A 47 12.27 7.86 11.96
N ALA A 48 12.32 7.69 13.28
CA ALA A 48 12.15 8.80 14.22
C ALA A 48 13.25 9.88 14.08
N GLU A 49 14.47 9.47 13.74
CA GLU A 49 15.63 10.37 13.63
C GLU A 49 15.77 11.05 12.27
N LYS A 50 15.44 10.35 11.18
CA LYS A 50 15.70 10.81 9.80
C LYS A 50 14.47 11.37 9.09
N VAL A 51 13.27 11.20 9.64
CA VAL A 51 12.07 11.84 9.11
C VAL A 51 12.21 13.37 9.18
N HIS A 52 12.15 14.00 8.01
CA HIS A 52 12.17 15.45 7.84
C HIS A 52 10.98 15.92 7.00
N LYS A 53 10.69 17.22 7.07
CA LYS A 53 9.50 17.83 6.47
C LYS A 53 9.33 17.52 4.99
N ASN A 54 10.39 17.71 4.20
CA ASN A 54 10.33 17.50 2.74
C ASN A 54 10.04 16.04 2.36
N LEU A 55 10.53 15.07 3.13
CA LEU A 55 10.23 13.66 2.90
C LEU A 55 8.73 13.41 3.05
N LEU A 56 8.14 13.87 4.16
CA LEU A 56 6.71 13.71 4.43
C LEU A 56 5.85 14.46 3.40
N MET A 57 6.25 15.69 3.05
CA MET A 57 5.57 16.46 1.99
C MET A 57 5.53 15.65 0.68
N ASN A 58 6.68 15.10 0.26
CA ASN A 58 6.76 14.32 -0.97
C ASN A 58 5.91 13.05 -0.89
N VAL A 59 5.99 12.29 0.21
CA VAL A 59 5.19 11.07 0.41
C VAL A 59 3.70 11.40 0.31
N PHE A 60 3.20 12.35 1.10
CA PHE A 60 1.78 12.69 1.08
C PHE A 60 1.32 13.25 -0.26
N PHE A 61 2.15 14.07 -0.91
CA PHE A 61 1.81 14.64 -2.21
C PHE A 61 1.78 13.58 -3.31
N MET A 62 2.77 12.67 -3.34
CA MET A 62 2.82 11.56 -4.28
C MET A 62 1.63 10.62 -4.08
N SER A 63 1.38 10.17 -2.85
CA SER A 63 0.25 9.29 -2.55
C SER A 63 -1.08 9.91 -2.98
N MET A 64 -1.32 11.19 -2.66
CA MET A 64 -2.56 11.85 -3.06
C MET A 64 -2.67 12.04 -4.58
N THR A 65 -1.54 12.28 -5.25
CA THR A 65 -1.52 12.36 -6.72
C THR A 65 -1.86 11.02 -7.34
N GLU A 66 -1.27 9.94 -6.83
CA GLU A 66 -1.57 8.57 -7.24
C GLU A 66 -3.05 8.24 -7.06
N TYR A 67 -3.63 8.52 -5.89
CA TYR A 67 -5.07 8.32 -5.64
C TYR A 67 -5.98 9.10 -6.60
N ARG A 68 -5.52 10.23 -7.16
CA ARG A 68 -6.30 11.04 -8.10
C ARG A 68 -6.17 10.55 -9.54
N LEU A 69 -4.98 10.09 -9.92
CA LEU A 69 -4.70 9.64 -11.28
C LEU A 69 -5.11 8.19 -11.50
N LEU A 70 -4.94 7.33 -10.50
CA LEU A 70 -5.15 5.88 -10.58
C LEU A 70 -6.45 5.47 -9.88
N LEU A 71 -7.56 6.12 -10.23
CA LEU A 71 -8.88 5.82 -9.65
C LEU A 71 -9.48 4.50 -10.15
N ARG A 72 -9.03 4.03 -11.32
CA ARG A 72 -9.57 2.84 -11.97
C ARG A 72 -8.43 1.95 -12.47
N PRO A 73 -8.58 0.62 -12.40
CA PRO A 73 -7.62 -0.29 -12.98
C PRO A 73 -7.57 -0.10 -14.49
N ASP A 74 -6.37 -0.23 -15.07
CA ASP A 74 -6.16 -0.24 -16.52
C ASP A 74 -6.68 -1.57 -17.10
N LYS A 75 -8.00 -1.61 -17.34
CA LYS A 75 -8.69 -2.81 -17.84
C LYS A 75 -8.09 -3.29 -19.18
N PRO A 76 -7.85 -2.43 -20.19
CA PRO A 76 -7.21 -2.88 -21.42
C PRO A 76 -5.89 -3.62 -21.20
N LEU A 77 -4.99 -3.05 -20.39
CA LEU A 77 -3.70 -3.69 -20.10
C LEU A 77 -3.86 -5.04 -19.42
N LEU A 78 -4.74 -5.11 -18.41
CA LEU A 78 -5.01 -6.33 -17.65
C LEU A 78 -5.65 -7.40 -18.55
N SER A 79 -6.65 -7.05 -19.35
CA SER A 79 -7.33 -7.98 -20.25
C SER A 79 -6.41 -8.50 -21.36
N CYS A 80 -5.47 -7.68 -21.88
CA CYS A 80 -4.49 -8.12 -22.87
C CYS A 80 -3.48 -9.14 -22.34
N ASN A 81 -3.24 -9.15 -21.02
CA ASN A 81 -2.24 -10.02 -20.39
C ASN A 81 -2.82 -11.03 -19.40
N GLN A 82 -4.16 -11.12 -19.29
CA GLN A 82 -4.84 -11.83 -18.20
C GLN A 82 -4.34 -13.27 -17.99
N GLU A 83 -4.09 -14.02 -19.06
CA GLU A 83 -3.63 -15.42 -19.00
C GLU A 83 -2.21 -15.59 -18.43
N LYS A 84 -1.48 -14.50 -18.20
CA LYS A 84 -0.16 -14.46 -17.55
C LYS A 84 -0.22 -13.96 -16.11
N LEU A 85 -1.38 -13.52 -15.63
CA LEU A 85 -1.53 -12.91 -14.33
C LEU A 85 -1.91 -13.96 -13.29
N VAL A 86 -1.16 -13.99 -12.18
CA VAL A 86 -1.55 -14.69 -10.95
C VAL A 86 -1.89 -13.62 -9.92
N MET A 87 -3.16 -13.58 -9.54
CA MET A 87 -3.67 -12.59 -8.58
C MET A 87 -3.77 -13.22 -7.20
N TYR A 88 -2.98 -12.72 -6.26
CA TYR A 88 -2.94 -13.17 -4.88
C TYR A 88 -3.56 -12.11 -3.96
N TYR A 89 -4.52 -12.54 -3.14
CA TYR A 89 -5.21 -11.72 -2.16
C TYR A 89 -5.22 -12.40 -0.80
N VAL A 90 -5.28 -11.60 0.26
CA VAL A 90 -5.51 -12.09 1.63
C VAL A 90 -6.89 -11.64 2.10
N LYS A 91 -7.65 -12.54 2.73
CA LYS A 91 -9.05 -12.29 3.09
C LYS A 91 -9.28 -11.06 3.97
N LYS A 92 -8.32 -10.71 4.83
CA LYS A 92 -8.40 -9.55 5.74
C LYS A 92 -7.41 -8.43 5.39
N ASP A 93 -7.03 -8.32 4.11
CA ASP A 93 -6.23 -7.19 3.65
C ASP A 93 -7.03 -5.88 3.73
N GLY A 94 -6.60 -4.97 4.63
CA GLY A 94 -7.22 -3.66 4.80
C GLY A 94 -6.83 -2.62 3.75
N TRP A 95 -5.80 -2.89 2.96
CA TRP A 95 -5.28 -2.00 1.91
C TRP A 95 -5.82 -2.38 0.53
N CYS A 96 -5.99 -3.68 0.27
CA CYS A 96 -6.59 -4.19 -0.96
C CYS A 96 -7.77 -5.13 -0.66
N PRO A 97 -8.97 -4.58 -0.35
CA PRO A 97 -10.14 -5.39 -0.04
C PRO A 97 -10.54 -6.35 -1.18
N LEU A 98 -11.12 -7.49 -0.83
CA LEU A 98 -11.58 -8.51 -1.79
C LEU A 98 -12.58 -7.99 -2.84
N LYS A 99 -13.25 -6.86 -2.59
CA LYS A 99 -14.08 -6.19 -3.59
C LYS A 99 -13.29 -5.88 -4.87
N HIS A 100 -12.02 -5.47 -4.74
CA HIS A 100 -11.17 -5.22 -5.90
C HIS A 100 -10.83 -6.51 -6.64
N ALA A 101 -10.66 -7.62 -5.93
CA ALA A 101 -10.48 -8.93 -6.57
C ALA A 101 -11.70 -9.30 -7.44
N SER A 102 -12.92 -9.06 -6.94
CA SER A 102 -14.15 -9.26 -7.71
C SER A 102 -14.21 -8.38 -8.97
N GLU A 103 -13.87 -7.10 -8.83
CA GLU A 103 -13.83 -6.15 -9.96
C GLU A 103 -12.84 -6.57 -11.06
N ILE A 104 -11.66 -7.07 -10.69
CA ILE A 104 -10.68 -7.59 -11.66
C ILE A 104 -11.16 -8.91 -12.25
N LYS A 105 -11.79 -9.80 -11.48
CA LYS A 105 -12.31 -11.09 -11.97
C LYS A 105 -13.39 -10.90 -13.04
N GLU A 106 -14.24 -9.90 -12.87
CA GLU A 106 -15.24 -9.50 -13.87
C GLU A 106 -14.58 -8.89 -15.12
N ALA A 107 -13.55 -8.06 -14.96
CA ALA A 107 -12.85 -7.42 -16.08
C ALA A 107 -11.92 -8.39 -16.85
N CYS A 108 -11.39 -9.41 -16.18
CA CYS A 108 -10.39 -10.34 -16.70
C CYS A 108 -10.78 -11.78 -16.35
N PRO A 109 -11.75 -12.37 -17.07
CA PRO A 109 -12.28 -13.70 -16.76
C PRO A 109 -11.31 -14.85 -17.08
N ARG A 110 -10.25 -14.61 -17.88
CA ARG A 110 -9.23 -15.60 -18.24
C ARG A 110 -7.91 -15.38 -17.50
N VAL A 111 -7.96 -14.78 -16.30
CA VAL A 111 -6.78 -14.71 -15.44
C VAL A 111 -6.28 -16.11 -15.12
N HIS A 112 -4.95 -16.31 -15.16
CA HIS A 112 -4.34 -17.62 -14.97
C HIS A 112 -4.76 -18.25 -13.63
N ALA A 113 -4.65 -17.47 -12.55
CA ALA A 113 -5.07 -17.91 -11.23
C ALA A 113 -5.54 -16.74 -10.35
N TYR A 114 -6.59 -17.01 -9.57
CA TYR A 114 -7.04 -16.17 -8.47
C TYR A 114 -6.91 -16.95 -7.16
N ILE A 115 -6.14 -16.40 -6.23
CA ILE A 115 -5.77 -17.06 -5.00
C ILE A 115 -6.19 -16.15 -3.87
N VAL A 116 -7.07 -16.66 -3.01
CA VAL A 116 -7.49 -15.98 -1.79
C VAL A 116 -6.95 -16.77 -0.62
N ASP A 117 -5.98 -16.20 0.06
CA ASP A 117 -5.41 -16.77 1.27
C ASP A 117 -6.33 -16.52 2.46
N GLU A 118 -6.64 -17.60 3.16
CA GLU A 118 -7.49 -17.60 4.35
C GLU A 118 -6.70 -17.22 5.60
N ASP A 119 -5.37 -17.28 5.56
CA ASP A 119 -4.52 -16.88 6.68
C ASP A 119 -4.52 -15.35 6.84
N SER A 120 -5.36 -14.89 7.77
CA SER A 120 -5.48 -13.48 8.09
C SER A 120 -4.29 -12.87 8.84
N SER A 121 -3.27 -13.66 9.20
CA SER A 121 -2.03 -13.15 9.77
C SER A 121 -1.10 -12.55 8.72
N ILE A 122 -1.32 -12.86 7.44
CA ILE A 122 -0.50 -12.36 6.34
C ILE A 122 -0.81 -10.88 6.09
N PRO A 123 0.17 -9.96 6.21
CA PRO A 123 -0.06 -8.54 5.99
C PRO A 123 -0.12 -8.21 4.50
N HIS A 124 -0.65 -7.03 4.17
CA HIS A 124 -0.63 -6.50 2.80
C HIS A 124 0.79 -6.51 2.19
N ALA A 125 1.77 -6.04 2.96
CA ALA A 125 3.19 -6.06 2.60
C ALA A 125 3.83 -7.44 2.87
N TRP A 126 3.17 -8.52 2.44
CA TRP A 126 3.63 -9.91 2.64
C TRP A 126 5.04 -10.14 2.07
N CYS A 127 5.45 -9.40 1.05
CA CYS A 127 6.77 -9.50 0.43
C CYS A 127 7.94 -9.16 1.39
N LEU A 128 7.66 -8.57 2.55
CA LEU A 128 8.68 -8.23 3.54
C LEU A 128 8.99 -9.36 4.51
N GLN A 129 8.00 -10.20 4.85
CA GLN A 129 8.12 -11.19 5.94
C GLN A 129 7.50 -12.55 5.64
N HIS A 130 6.64 -12.65 4.61
CA HIS A 130 5.83 -13.82 4.28
C HIS A 130 6.06 -14.31 2.84
N THR A 131 7.13 -13.85 2.18
CA THR A 131 7.46 -14.20 0.78
C THR A 131 7.50 -15.70 0.56
N LYS A 132 8.12 -16.46 1.47
CA LYS A 132 8.20 -17.92 1.36
C LYS A 132 6.81 -18.56 1.34
N HIS A 133 5.92 -18.14 2.24
CA HIS A 133 4.55 -18.63 2.31
C HIS A 133 3.83 -18.41 0.97
N VAL A 134 3.84 -17.18 0.48
CA VAL A 134 3.16 -16.81 -0.78
C VAL A 134 3.78 -17.53 -1.98
N VAL A 135 5.11 -17.66 -2.04
CA VAL A 135 5.77 -18.37 -3.14
C VAL A 135 5.36 -19.84 -3.17
N ASP A 136 5.43 -20.53 -2.04
CA ASP A 136 5.12 -21.97 -1.94
C ASP A 136 3.63 -22.26 -2.19
N HIS A 137 2.75 -21.38 -1.73
CA HIS A 137 1.30 -21.62 -1.78
C HIS A 137 0.62 -21.03 -3.01
N ALA A 138 1.20 -19.98 -3.61
CA ALA A 138 0.55 -19.19 -4.64
C ALA A 138 1.36 -18.99 -5.94
N VAL A 139 2.69 -19.10 -5.93
CA VAL A 139 3.51 -18.86 -7.13
C VAL A 139 3.96 -20.15 -7.78
N LEU A 140 4.59 -21.05 -7.02
CA LEU A 140 5.18 -22.29 -7.56
C LEU A 140 4.16 -23.28 -8.14
N LYS A 141 2.87 -23.13 -7.83
CA LYS A 141 1.81 -23.98 -8.39
C LYS A 141 1.45 -23.63 -9.84
N TYR A 142 1.93 -22.49 -10.34
CA TYR A 142 1.51 -21.88 -11.60
C TYR A 142 2.68 -21.47 -12.51
N ILE A 143 3.91 -21.89 -12.17
CA ILE A 143 5.12 -21.80 -12.99
C ILE A 143 5.50 -23.22 -13.38
#